data_AF-A0A0C9TZL5-F1
#
_entry.id   AF-A0A0C9TZL5-F1
#
_cell.length_a   1.000
_cell.length_b   1.000
_cell.length_c   1.000
_cell.angle_alpha   90.00
_cell.angle_beta   90.00
_cell.angle_gamma   90.00
#
_symmetry.space_group_name_H-M   'P 1'
#
loop_
_entity.id
_entity.type
_entity.pdbx_description
1 polymer ?
#
loop_
_entity_poly.entity_id
_entity_poly.type
_entity_poly.pdbx_seq_one_letter_code
_entity_poly.pdbx_strand_id
1 'polypeptide(L)'
;MPWHSPPSRREISLTLFSITTFILFYNLESSFSHFGLPEEARAASRAGGKNSKPGSWRDAWEMEIYGDWTWEEQQVAKNAQKNRIHGNASSSLEGAASVSLQPQIFGTVGVNDGFVNWGDDIPTTSLVKHVPGYTIMDNVFMLNGTVFVVTDDPAFPPLSSIASSSENSHEVPRPSDWQILSSDQARETLGPYGGLIHGVSWLATDASPSNYTLFSLWRTYSSLNMSISASDALVLPPPRRIFYPNVPTFMGERPDLNKPIVFRHRSPSGFHPFLPKAAFPTLGLMYQEDWEDYALMHAPFLMRRVVVADQGAARRSREDVPSFAIPLVQLEASKQWWEPIRRNVASFLNVVDQEPKKSWRSKTKPVIAYLSCQDAASGPKLRSADHEALVKELSNLGSEYTVYILPSEASWTQRMTAITQSTVVVGVYGDHLADSLYMAPSSHSTLMEIFPPETFIRDAEISVNSLGIKYLAWWKARHHDSNALPPPVPPTDSQNDDIPIDVSALVKAIRRLS
;
A
#
# COMPACT_ATOMS: atom_id res chain seq x y z
N MET A 1 15.49 4.44 45.34
CA MET A 1 16.73 5.03 45.89
C MET A 1 16.59 5.09 47.42
N PRO A 2 17.41 4.36 48.19
CA PRO A 2 17.40 4.51 49.65
C PRO A 2 18.16 5.78 50.04
N TRP A 3 17.59 6.57 50.94
CA TRP A 3 18.20 7.81 51.43
C TRP A 3 19.35 7.48 52.40
N HIS A 4 20.57 7.90 52.06
CA HIS A 4 21.79 7.63 52.86
C HIS A 4 22.05 8.64 53.99
N SER A 5 21.14 9.57 54.24
CA SER A 5 21.21 10.50 55.38
C SER A 5 19.82 11.02 55.76
N PRO A 6 19.58 11.30 57.07
CA PRO A 6 18.33 11.92 57.49
C PRO A 6 18.20 13.34 56.90
N PRO A 7 16.99 13.75 56.49
CA PRO A 7 16.78 15.01 55.79
C PRO A 7 17.21 16.20 56.65
N SER A 8 17.87 17.16 56.02
CA SER A 8 18.35 18.36 56.69
C SER A 8 17.17 19.24 57.12
N ARG A 9 17.38 20.11 58.13
CA ARG A 9 16.35 21.08 58.57
C ARG A 9 15.83 21.95 57.41
N ARG A 10 16.65 22.22 56.39
CA ARG A 10 16.24 22.97 55.19
C ARG A 10 15.30 22.17 54.30
N GLU A 11 15.59 20.88 54.10
CA GLU A 11 14.75 19.98 53.30
C GLU A 11 13.39 19.77 53.97
N ILE A 12 13.37 19.55 55.29
CA ILE A 12 12.13 19.40 56.06
C ILE A 12 11.28 20.68 55.97
N SER A 13 11.89 21.86 56.13
CA SER A 13 11.18 23.13 56.00
C SER A 13 10.64 23.34 54.58
N LEU A 14 11.38 22.94 53.54
CA LEU A 14 10.95 23.05 52.15
C LEU A 14 9.75 22.13 51.89
N THR A 15 9.80 20.88 52.35
CA THR A 15 8.69 19.93 52.21
C THR A 15 7.45 20.40 52.96
N LEU A 16 7.61 20.89 54.20
CA LEU A 16 6.50 21.47 54.96
C LEU A 16 5.90 22.70 54.29
N PHE A 17 6.73 23.59 53.74
CA PHE A 17 6.26 24.75 52.99
C PHE A 17 5.49 24.34 51.73
N SER A 18 6.01 23.38 50.96
CA SER A 18 5.33 22.84 49.77
C SER A 18 3.99 22.18 50.09
N ILE A 19 3.93 21.35 51.14
CA ILE A 19 2.69 20.69 51.57
C ILE A 19 1.68 21.72 52.08
N THR A 20 2.13 22.70 52.88
CA THR A 20 1.25 23.75 53.40
C THR A 20 0.67 24.59 52.26
N THR A 21 1.50 24.93 51.26
CA THR A 21 1.09 25.68 50.08
C THR A 21 0.08 24.88 49.26
N PHE A 22 0.36 23.59 49.01
CA PHE A 22 -0.57 22.70 48.30
C PHE A 22 -1.92 22.60 49.02
N ILE A 23 -1.93 22.40 50.34
CA ILE A 23 -3.16 22.34 51.15
C ILE A 23 -3.92 23.67 51.11
N LEU A 24 -3.22 24.81 51.16
CA LEU A 24 -3.85 26.14 51.08
C LEU A 24 -4.53 26.37 49.74
N PHE A 25 -3.86 26.05 48.63
CA PHE A 25 -4.42 26.24 47.28
C PHE A 25 -5.52 25.23 46.96
N TYR A 26 -5.35 23.97 47.35
CA TYR A 26 -6.37 22.93 47.17
C TYR A 26 -7.65 23.24 47.95
N ASN A 27 -7.53 23.77 49.17
CA ASN A 27 -8.70 24.16 49.96
C ASN A 27 -9.29 25.50 49.53
N LEU A 28 -8.50 26.43 48.97
CA LEU A 28 -9.02 27.64 48.34
C LEU A 28 -9.91 27.30 47.14
N GLU A 29 -9.48 26.38 46.29
CA GLU A 29 -10.26 25.91 45.13
C GLU A 29 -11.57 25.21 45.56
N SER A 30 -11.51 24.41 46.63
CA SER A 30 -12.71 23.82 47.24
C SER A 30 -13.64 24.87 47.88
N SER A 31 -13.08 25.93 48.49
CA SER A 31 -13.84 27.00 49.15
C SER A 31 -14.53 27.95 48.15
N PHE A 32 -13.97 28.17 46.96
CA PHE A 32 -14.62 28.96 45.90
C PHE A 32 -15.85 28.29 45.29
N SER A 33 -16.04 26.97 45.50
CA SER A 33 -17.26 26.28 45.08
C SER A 33 -18.50 26.61 45.93
N HIS A 34 -18.31 27.15 47.14
CA HIS A 34 -19.38 27.37 48.14
C HIS A 34 -19.77 28.84 48.34
N PHE A 35 -19.00 29.81 47.84
CA PHE A 35 -19.42 31.21 47.79
C PHE A 35 -20.03 31.54 46.42
N GLY A 36 -21.34 31.79 46.43
CA GLY A 36 -22.19 31.92 45.24
C GLY A 36 -21.65 32.85 44.16
N LEU A 37 -21.36 32.29 43.00
CA LEU A 37 -21.11 33.02 41.76
C LEU A 37 -22.45 33.35 41.06
N PRO A 38 -22.56 34.50 40.35
CA PRO A 38 -23.77 34.89 39.63
C PRO A 38 -24.14 33.89 38.52
N GLU A 39 -25.43 33.81 38.16
CA GLU A 39 -26.02 32.83 37.23
C GLU A 39 -25.29 32.69 35.88
N GLU A 40 -24.59 33.73 35.41
CA GLU A 40 -23.86 33.70 34.14
C GLU A 40 -22.65 32.74 34.15
N ALA A 41 -22.05 32.47 35.31
CA ALA A 41 -20.94 31.53 35.44
C ALA A 41 -21.39 30.05 35.46
N ARG A 42 -22.66 29.77 35.78
CA ARG A 42 -23.22 28.40 35.76
C ARG A 42 -23.55 27.91 34.35
N ALA A 43 -23.78 28.82 33.41
CA ALA A 43 -24.00 28.47 32.00
C ALA A 43 -22.73 27.94 31.33
N ALA A 44 -21.55 28.41 31.74
CA ALA A 44 -20.27 27.99 31.18
C ALA A 44 -19.78 26.62 31.69
N SER A 45 -20.26 26.13 32.84
CA SER A 45 -19.84 24.82 33.38
C SER A 45 -20.75 23.64 32.98
N ARG A 46 -21.94 23.91 32.43
CA ARG A 46 -22.85 22.86 31.89
C ARG A 46 -22.70 22.62 30.38
N ALA A 47 -22.04 23.53 29.66
CA ALA A 47 -21.60 23.30 28.29
C ALA A 47 -20.15 22.81 28.34
N GLY A 48 -19.96 21.49 28.30
CA GLY A 48 -18.64 20.89 28.21
C GLY A 48 -17.90 21.41 26.98
N GLY A 49 -16.81 22.14 27.21
CA GLY A 49 -15.86 22.55 26.18
C GLY A 49 -15.84 24.06 25.93
N LYS A 50 -14.90 24.75 26.57
CA LYS A 50 -13.97 25.72 25.95
C LYS A 50 -13.10 26.34 27.05
N ASN A 51 -11.83 25.91 27.10
CA ASN A 51 -10.77 26.64 27.79
C ASN A 51 -10.58 27.97 27.05
N SER A 52 -11.24 29.03 27.53
CA SER A 52 -11.01 30.38 27.04
C SER A 52 -11.27 31.33 28.19
N LYS A 53 -10.21 31.79 28.85
CA LYS A 53 -10.32 32.93 29.78
C LYS A 53 -10.85 34.15 29.02
N PRO A 54 -11.70 34.99 29.62
CA PRO A 54 -12.14 36.26 29.04
C PRO A 54 -10.92 37.14 28.67
N GLY A 55 -11.01 37.88 27.56
CA GLY A 55 -9.88 38.66 27.02
C GLY A 55 -9.27 39.70 27.97
N SER A 56 -9.97 40.10 29.03
CA SER A 56 -9.45 41.02 30.06
C SER A 56 -8.46 40.38 31.06
N TRP A 57 -8.22 39.06 30.96
CA TRP A 57 -7.38 38.29 31.87
C TRP A 57 -6.12 37.70 31.20
N ARG A 58 -5.82 38.08 29.94
CA ARG A 58 -4.62 37.65 29.23
C ARG A 58 -3.48 38.64 29.48
N ASP A 59 -2.30 38.15 29.81
CA ASP A 59 -1.09 38.94 29.93
C ASP A 59 -0.43 39.16 28.56
N ALA A 60 0.42 40.18 28.49
CA ALA A 60 1.02 40.64 27.22
C ALA A 60 1.80 39.54 26.48
N TRP A 61 2.34 38.57 27.21
CA TRP A 61 3.04 37.42 26.65
C TRP A 61 2.11 36.38 25.98
N GLU A 62 0.91 36.15 26.51
CA GLU A 62 -0.07 35.24 25.90
C GLU A 62 -0.60 35.78 24.56
N MET A 63 -0.71 37.11 24.43
CA MET A 63 -1.12 37.77 23.18
C MET A 63 -0.07 37.63 22.07
N GLU A 64 1.22 37.59 22.42
CA GLU A 64 2.32 37.46 21.47
C GLU A 64 2.50 36.02 20.97
N ILE A 65 2.24 35.02 21.82
CA ILE A 65 2.37 33.59 21.45
C ILE A 65 1.16 33.10 20.63
N TYR A 66 -0.06 33.49 21.01
CA TYR A 66 -1.27 32.93 20.40
C TYR A 66 -1.95 33.85 19.39
N GLY A 67 -1.67 35.16 19.38
CA GLY A 67 -2.31 36.14 18.52
C GLY A 67 -3.82 36.27 18.75
N ASP A 68 -4.43 37.30 18.16
CA ASP A 68 -5.86 37.59 18.28
C ASP A 68 -6.64 36.92 17.13
N TRP A 69 -6.57 35.59 17.06
CA TRP A 69 -7.30 34.83 16.05
C TRP A 69 -8.67 34.40 16.58
N THR A 70 -9.72 35.10 16.17
CA THR A 70 -11.10 34.64 16.35
C THR A 70 -11.39 33.54 15.32
N TRP A 71 -11.44 32.29 15.77
CA TRP A 71 -11.96 31.19 14.95
C TRP A 71 -13.46 31.42 14.66
N GLU A 72 -13.79 31.93 13.47
CA GLU A 72 -15.19 32.03 13.02
C GLU A 72 -15.71 30.65 12.58
N GLU A 73 -16.17 29.86 13.55
CA GLU A 73 -16.77 28.52 13.40
C GLU A 73 -17.96 28.47 12.42
N GLN A 74 -18.50 29.61 11.97
CA GLN A 74 -19.67 29.69 11.10
C GLN A 74 -19.39 29.91 9.60
N GLN A 75 -18.14 30.12 9.17
CA GLN A 75 -17.84 30.28 7.74
C GLN A 75 -17.68 28.94 6.99
N VAL A 76 -17.29 27.86 7.69
CA VAL A 76 -17.13 26.53 7.07
C VAL A 76 -18.50 25.87 6.78
N ALA A 77 -19.54 26.18 7.56
CA ALA A 77 -20.87 25.62 7.38
C ALA A 77 -21.69 26.25 6.23
N LYS A 78 -21.39 27.49 5.82
CA LYS A 78 -22.16 28.18 4.76
C LYS A 78 -21.88 27.66 3.34
N ASN A 79 -20.73 27.04 3.11
CA ASN A 79 -20.42 26.40 1.82
C ASN A 79 -20.96 24.96 1.71
N ALA A 80 -21.21 24.29 2.84
CA ALA A 80 -21.79 22.94 2.86
C ALA A 80 -23.32 22.95 2.65
N GLN A 81 -24.00 24.07 2.92
CA GLN A 81 -25.46 24.15 2.87
C GLN A 81 -26.02 24.66 1.52
N LYS A 82 -25.17 25.14 0.60
CA LYS A 82 -25.60 25.70 -0.69
C LYS A 82 -25.83 24.66 -1.80
N ASN A 83 -25.50 23.38 -1.58
CA ASN A 83 -25.64 22.30 -2.57
C ASN A 83 -26.77 21.30 -2.28
N ARG A 84 -27.74 21.62 -1.41
CA ARG A 84 -28.93 20.79 -1.20
C ARG A 84 -30.21 21.54 -1.56
N ILE A 85 -30.50 21.64 -2.86
CA ILE A 85 -31.88 21.84 -3.33
C ILE A 85 -32.09 21.04 -4.64
N HIS A 86 -32.78 19.90 -4.57
CA HIS A 86 -33.96 19.53 -5.37
C HIS A 86 -34.26 18.03 -5.23
N GLY A 87 -35.37 17.70 -4.56
CA GLY A 87 -35.86 16.33 -4.45
C GLY A 87 -36.97 16.21 -3.40
N ASN A 88 -38.17 16.65 -3.76
CA ASN A 88 -39.39 16.42 -2.98
C ASN A 88 -39.70 14.92 -2.89
N ALA A 89 -39.78 14.37 -1.68
CA ALA A 89 -40.66 13.25 -1.36
C ALA A 89 -40.93 13.23 0.14
N SER A 90 -42.18 13.48 0.50
CA SER A 90 -42.75 13.38 1.84
C SER A 90 -43.03 11.92 2.20
N SER A 91 -42.55 11.44 3.35
CA SER A 91 -43.33 10.50 4.17
C SER A 91 -42.80 10.49 5.60
N SER A 92 -43.61 11.02 6.50
CA SER A 92 -43.56 10.73 7.93
C SER A 92 -43.84 9.26 8.19
N LEU A 93 -43.07 8.62 9.07
CA LEU A 93 -43.60 7.64 10.04
C LEU A 93 -42.56 7.39 11.12
N GLU A 94 -42.98 7.73 12.34
CA GLU A 94 -42.31 7.49 13.61
C GLU A 94 -42.16 5.98 13.89
N GLY A 95 -41.10 5.59 14.58
CA GLY A 95 -41.08 4.32 15.33
C GLY A 95 -39.73 3.64 15.47
N ALA A 96 -39.17 3.75 16.68
CA ALA A 96 -38.23 2.83 17.34
C ALA A 96 -36.70 3.02 17.18
N ALA A 97 -36.06 2.90 18.35
CA ALA A 97 -34.64 2.85 18.68
C ALA A 97 -33.85 4.15 18.48
N SER A 98 -33.57 4.82 19.60
CA SER A 98 -32.50 5.80 19.73
C SER A 98 -31.15 5.12 19.45
N VAL A 99 -30.81 4.97 18.18
CA VAL A 99 -29.42 4.80 17.74
C VAL A 99 -28.74 6.11 18.13
N SER A 100 -27.77 6.05 19.04
CA SER A 100 -26.92 7.19 19.31
C SER A 100 -26.27 7.61 18.00
N LEU A 101 -26.74 8.73 17.45
CA LEU A 101 -26.10 9.44 16.35
C LEU A 101 -24.83 10.12 16.88
N GLN A 102 -23.90 9.33 17.42
CA GLN A 102 -22.50 9.69 17.32
C GLN A 102 -22.05 9.11 15.98
N PRO A 103 -21.70 9.95 15.00
CA PRO A 103 -21.25 9.46 13.71
C PRO A 103 -19.99 8.60 13.95
N GLN A 104 -19.98 7.40 13.37
CA GLN A 104 -18.82 6.51 13.24
C GLN A 104 -17.72 7.19 12.40
N ILE A 105 -17.14 8.29 12.90
CA ILE A 105 -16.12 9.07 12.19
C ILE A 105 -14.74 8.44 12.42
N PHE A 106 -14.54 7.77 13.55
CA PHE A 106 -13.32 7.06 13.91
C PHE A 106 -13.69 5.60 14.14
N GLY A 107 -12.92 4.65 13.61
CA GLY A 107 -13.29 3.23 13.54
C GLY A 107 -13.67 2.58 14.88
N THR A 108 -14.11 1.31 14.82
CA THR A 108 -14.64 0.56 15.97
C THR A 108 -13.58 0.07 16.96
N VAL A 109 -12.32 0.49 16.81
CA VAL A 109 -11.17 0.01 17.62
C VAL A 109 -10.65 1.17 18.45
N GLY A 110 -10.73 1.05 19.77
CA GLY A 110 -10.21 2.00 20.73
C GLY A 110 -8.75 1.77 21.08
N VAL A 111 -8.11 2.74 21.73
CA VAL A 111 -6.70 2.67 22.17
C VAL A 111 -6.44 1.49 23.12
N ASN A 112 -7.44 1.15 23.95
CA ASN A 112 -7.34 0.07 24.92
C ASN A 112 -7.48 -1.33 24.29
N ASP A 113 -7.79 -1.43 22.99
CA ASP A 113 -7.95 -2.70 22.27
C ASP A 113 -6.63 -3.20 21.65
N GLY A 114 -5.50 -2.59 22.01
CA GLY A 114 -4.18 -2.92 21.47
C GLY A 114 -3.58 -4.23 22.00
N PHE A 115 -4.10 -4.76 23.11
CA PHE A 115 -3.69 -6.02 23.71
C PHE A 115 -4.90 -6.90 23.95
N VAL A 116 -4.70 -8.21 23.86
CA VAL A 116 -5.74 -9.21 24.11
C VAL A 116 -5.19 -10.28 25.04
N ASN A 117 -6.01 -10.69 26.00
CA ASN A 117 -5.75 -11.83 26.86
C ASN A 117 -6.65 -12.98 26.37
N TRP A 118 -6.03 -14.04 25.87
CA TRP A 118 -6.72 -15.23 25.39
C TRP A 118 -6.69 -16.37 26.43
N GLY A 119 -5.88 -16.25 27.49
CA GLY A 119 -5.80 -17.27 28.53
C GLY A 119 -5.43 -18.63 27.96
N ASP A 120 -6.20 -19.65 28.32
CA ASP A 120 -6.05 -21.01 27.80
C ASP A 120 -6.71 -21.21 26.41
N ASP A 121 -7.59 -20.30 25.98
CA ASP A 121 -8.29 -20.36 24.70
C ASP A 121 -7.50 -19.62 23.61
N ILE A 122 -6.30 -20.13 23.35
CA ILE A 122 -5.39 -19.51 22.37
C ILE A 122 -6.01 -19.53 20.96
N PRO A 123 -6.06 -18.37 20.26
CA PRO A 123 -6.59 -18.30 18.92
C PRO A 123 -5.89 -19.27 17.97
N THR A 124 -6.67 -20.05 17.23
CA THR A 124 -6.14 -20.93 16.18
C THR A 124 -6.11 -20.20 14.83
N THR A 125 -5.08 -20.49 14.05
CA THR A 125 -4.87 -20.00 12.70
C THR A 125 -5.82 -20.71 11.75
N SER A 126 -6.66 -19.95 11.05
CA SER A 126 -7.54 -20.50 10.01
C SER A 126 -7.00 -20.18 8.62
N LEU A 127 -6.92 -21.19 7.76
CA LEU A 127 -6.57 -21.02 6.36
C LEU A 127 -7.78 -20.45 5.59
N VAL A 128 -7.62 -19.30 4.94
CA VAL A 128 -8.70 -18.67 4.16
C VAL A 128 -8.56 -19.01 2.67
N LYS A 129 -7.36 -18.82 2.11
CA LYS A 129 -7.01 -19.17 0.72
C LYS A 129 -5.53 -19.51 0.63
N HIS A 130 -5.19 -20.42 -0.27
CA HIS A 130 -3.81 -20.84 -0.46
C HIS A 130 -3.56 -21.23 -1.92
N VAL A 131 -2.45 -20.71 -2.44
CA VAL A 131 -1.66 -21.29 -3.54
C VAL A 131 -0.19 -21.16 -3.13
N PRO A 132 0.73 -21.95 -3.72
CA PRO A 132 2.13 -21.90 -3.31
C PRO A 132 2.73 -20.48 -3.37
N GLY A 133 3.35 -20.05 -2.28
CA GLY A 133 3.92 -18.71 -2.09
C GLY A 133 2.91 -17.60 -1.82
N TYR A 134 1.59 -17.85 -1.92
CA TYR A 134 0.56 -16.85 -1.70
C TYR A 134 -0.59 -17.39 -0.85
N THR A 135 -0.64 -16.95 0.41
CA THR A 135 -1.56 -17.52 1.39
C THR A 135 -2.27 -16.43 2.18
N ILE A 136 -3.58 -16.58 2.39
CA ILE A 136 -4.39 -15.77 3.29
C ILE A 136 -4.70 -16.59 4.53
N MET A 137 -4.31 -16.08 5.68
CA MET A 137 -4.54 -16.71 6.98
C MET A 137 -5.14 -15.69 7.94
N ASP A 138 -6.02 -16.15 8.81
CA ASP A 138 -6.47 -15.37 9.97
C ASP A 138 -5.81 -15.89 11.24
N ASN A 139 -5.56 -15.01 12.21
CA ASN A 139 -4.93 -15.31 13.49
C ASN A 139 -3.53 -15.94 13.36
N VAL A 140 -2.58 -15.19 12.82
CA VAL A 140 -1.16 -15.60 12.71
C VAL A 140 -0.35 -14.90 13.79
N PHE A 141 0.50 -15.64 14.49
CA PHE A 141 1.33 -15.09 15.56
C PHE A 141 2.73 -14.71 15.07
N MET A 142 3.32 -13.74 15.72
CA MET A 142 4.72 -13.35 15.59
C MET A 142 5.34 -13.24 16.98
N LEU A 143 6.47 -13.89 17.20
CA LEU A 143 7.23 -13.82 18.45
C LEU A 143 8.72 -13.98 18.14
N ASN A 144 9.57 -13.12 18.70
CA ASN A 144 11.03 -13.17 18.54
C ASN A 144 11.51 -13.20 17.06
N GLY A 145 10.74 -12.58 16.15
CA GLY A 145 11.03 -12.55 14.72
C GLY A 145 10.56 -13.78 13.94
N THR A 146 10.08 -14.84 14.62
CA THR A 146 9.51 -16.04 14.02
C THR A 146 8.01 -15.90 13.84
N VAL A 147 7.50 -16.40 12.71
CA VAL A 147 6.05 -16.47 12.44
C VAL A 147 5.51 -17.84 12.87
N PHE A 148 4.43 -17.83 13.64
CA PHE A 148 3.80 -19.04 14.16
C PHE A 148 2.38 -19.21 13.59
N VAL A 149 2.14 -20.40 13.05
CA VAL A 149 0.82 -20.89 12.67
C VAL A 149 0.36 -21.85 13.77
N VAL A 150 -0.77 -21.55 14.41
CA VAL A 150 -1.33 -22.38 15.50
C VAL A 150 -2.48 -23.20 14.94
N THR A 151 -2.29 -24.48 14.68
CA THR A 151 -3.35 -25.34 14.12
C THR A 151 -3.13 -26.79 14.49
N ASP A 152 -4.23 -27.48 14.80
CA ASP A 152 -4.27 -28.94 14.99
C ASP A 152 -4.76 -29.66 13.72
N ASP A 153 -5.06 -28.92 12.65
CA ASP A 153 -5.55 -29.48 11.38
C ASP A 153 -4.38 -30.08 10.56
N PRO A 154 -4.33 -31.42 10.38
CA PRO A 154 -3.29 -32.05 9.57
C PRO A 154 -3.42 -31.75 8.07
N ALA A 155 -4.55 -31.21 7.61
CA ALA A 155 -4.75 -30.79 6.23
C ALA A 155 -4.19 -29.39 5.93
N PHE A 156 -3.66 -28.68 6.95
CA PHE A 156 -3.04 -27.38 6.76
C PHE A 156 -1.82 -27.47 5.81
N PRO A 157 -1.64 -26.55 4.85
CA PRO A 157 -0.55 -26.61 3.89
C PRO A 157 0.83 -26.63 4.58
N PRO A 158 1.80 -27.40 4.07
CA PRO A 158 3.13 -27.43 4.65
C PRO A 158 3.81 -26.05 4.51
N LEU A 159 4.61 -25.65 5.49
CA LEU A 159 5.32 -24.36 5.47
C LEU A 159 6.21 -24.17 4.24
N SER A 160 6.74 -25.26 3.68
CA SER A 160 7.52 -25.24 2.44
C SER A 160 6.77 -24.70 1.22
N SER A 161 5.43 -24.73 1.26
CA SER A 161 4.54 -24.17 0.25
C SER A 161 4.08 -22.74 0.57
N ILE A 162 4.26 -22.26 1.81
CA ILE A 162 3.81 -20.92 2.25
C ILE A 162 4.94 -19.91 2.16
N ALA A 163 6.14 -20.28 2.62
CA ALA A 163 7.29 -19.38 2.76
C ALA A 163 8.61 -20.05 2.36
N SER A 164 9.69 -19.28 2.33
CA SER A 164 11.06 -19.71 2.09
C SER A 164 11.98 -19.28 3.23
N SER A 165 13.22 -19.80 3.24
CA SER A 165 14.23 -19.39 4.21
C SER A 165 14.60 -17.92 4.01
N SER A 166 14.71 -17.19 5.13
CA SER A 166 15.15 -15.79 5.15
C SER A 166 16.59 -15.60 4.64
N GLU A 167 17.43 -16.63 4.77
CA GLU A 167 18.81 -16.63 4.29
C GLU A 167 18.94 -17.08 2.83
N ASN A 168 18.11 -18.04 2.42
CA ASN A 168 18.15 -18.59 1.07
C ASN A 168 16.73 -18.89 0.55
N SER A 169 16.23 -18.03 -0.34
CA SER A 169 14.89 -18.18 -0.94
C SER A 169 14.69 -19.50 -1.72
N HIS A 170 15.77 -20.21 -2.07
CA HIS A 170 15.70 -21.51 -2.73
C HIS A 170 15.43 -22.67 -1.77
N GLU A 171 15.47 -22.42 -0.47
CA GLU A 171 15.27 -23.43 0.57
C GLU A 171 13.93 -23.22 1.31
N VAL A 172 13.48 -24.30 1.94
CA VAL A 172 12.30 -24.29 2.82
C VAL A 172 12.55 -23.39 4.04
N PRO A 173 11.50 -22.82 4.67
CA PRO A 173 11.69 -21.91 5.79
C PRO A 173 12.30 -22.67 6.97
N ARG A 174 13.21 -22.01 7.68
CA ARG A 174 13.84 -22.58 8.87
C ARG A 174 12.91 -22.44 10.07
N PRO A 175 13.12 -23.21 11.16
CA PRO A 175 12.36 -23.02 12.39
C PRO A 175 12.47 -21.61 12.98
N SER A 176 13.55 -20.88 12.69
CA SER A 176 13.69 -19.46 13.09
C SER A 176 12.80 -18.53 12.27
N ASP A 177 12.39 -18.93 11.07
CA ASP A 177 11.58 -18.13 10.15
C ASP A 177 10.08 -18.41 10.39
N TRP A 178 9.70 -19.70 10.37
CA TRP A 178 8.31 -20.15 10.49
C TRP A 178 8.19 -21.45 11.27
N GLN A 179 7.13 -21.58 12.08
CA GLN A 179 6.77 -22.83 12.77
C GLN A 179 5.25 -23.06 12.76
N ILE A 180 4.86 -24.34 12.71
CA ILE A 180 3.50 -24.78 13.00
C ILE A 180 3.50 -25.36 14.42
N LEU A 181 2.61 -24.88 15.27
CA LEU A 181 2.41 -25.36 16.63
C LEU A 181 1.00 -25.96 16.76
N SER A 182 0.87 -27.04 17.52
CA SER A 182 -0.43 -27.46 18.05
C SER A 182 -0.96 -26.44 19.05
N SER A 183 -2.26 -26.46 19.33
CA SER A 183 -2.84 -25.58 20.36
C SER A 183 -2.20 -25.77 21.74
N ASP A 184 -1.76 -26.98 22.07
CA ASP A 184 -1.06 -27.28 23.31
C ASP A 184 0.34 -26.66 23.35
N GLN A 185 1.14 -26.85 22.29
CA GLN A 185 2.47 -26.25 22.15
C GLN A 185 2.42 -24.72 22.12
N ALA A 186 1.38 -24.18 21.49
CA ALA A 186 1.15 -22.75 21.39
C ALA A 186 0.90 -22.11 22.76
N ARG A 187 0.18 -22.77 23.67
CA ARG A 187 -0.01 -22.27 25.06
C ARG A 187 1.32 -22.17 25.82
N GLU A 188 2.19 -23.15 25.66
CA GLU A 188 3.51 -23.14 26.31
C GLU A 188 4.45 -22.10 25.70
N THR A 189 4.40 -21.91 24.38
CA THR A 189 5.35 -21.06 23.64
C THR A 189 4.93 -19.59 23.60
N LEU A 190 3.65 -19.31 23.35
CA LEU A 190 3.12 -17.96 23.14
C LEU A 190 2.52 -17.36 24.41
N GLY A 191 2.27 -18.16 25.46
CA GLY A 191 1.67 -17.67 26.70
C GLY A 191 0.22 -17.20 26.54
N PRO A 192 -0.38 -16.56 27.57
CA PRO A 192 -1.82 -16.30 27.63
C PRO A 192 -2.27 -14.93 27.11
N TYR A 193 -1.35 -14.03 26.75
CA TYR A 193 -1.70 -12.67 26.30
C TYR A 193 -0.67 -12.13 25.31
N GLY A 194 -1.07 -11.14 24.52
CA GLY A 194 -0.16 -10.45 23.61
C GLY A 194 -0.77 -9.25 22.90
N GLY A 195 0.06 -8.63 22.05
CA GLY A 195 -0.37 -7.49 21.25
C GLY A 195 -1.29 -7.92 20.11
N LEU A 196 -2.26 -7.08 19.77
CA LEU A 196 -3.21 -7.33 18.68
C LEU A 196 -2.95 -6.38 17.50
N ILE A 197 -2.53 -6.94 16.37
CA ILE A 197 -2.35 -6.22 15.12
C ILE A 197 -3.66 -6.28 14.33
N HIS A 198 -4.43 -5.20 14.43
CA HIS A 198 -5.73 -5.03 13.76
C HIS A 198 -5.65 -4.79 12.25
N GLY A 199 -6.72 -5.16 11.55
CA GLY A 199 -6.86 -4.98 10.10
C GLY A 199 -6.08 -5.99 9.28
N VAL A 200 -5.99 -5.75 7.98
CA VAL A 200 -5.26 -6.63 7.05
C VAL A 200 -3.80 -6.19 6.98
N SER A 201 -2.91 -7.15 7.24
CA SER A 201 -1.48 -7.03 7.07
C SER A 201 -1.05 -7.82 5.83
N TRP A 202 -0.21 -7.21 5.01
CA TRP A 202 0.54 -7.94 3.99
C TRP A 202 1.91 -8.30 4.53
N LEU A 203 2.43 -9.45 4.14
CA LEU A 203 3.74 -9.95 4.55
C LEU A 203 4.49 -10.40 3.30
N ALA A 204 5.46 -9.59 2.85
CA ALA A 204 6.33 -9.91 1.74
C ALA A 204 7.69 -10.34 2.28
N THR A 205 7.99 -11.63 2.18
CA THR A 205 9.18 -12.24 2.81
C THR A 205 10.43 -12.21 1.92
N ASP A 206 10.30 -11.85 0.65
CA ASP A 206 11.45 -11.78 -0.26
C ASP A 206 12.43 -10.67 0.15
N ALA A 207 13.73 -10.98 0.20
CA ALA A 207 14.79 -9.98 0.40
C ALA A 207 14.96 -9.05 -0.81
N SER A 208 14.44 -9.44 -1.97
CA SER A 208 14.41 -8.63 -3.20
C SER A 208 13.02 -8.74 -3.83
N PRO A 209 12.05 -7.92 -3.38
CA PRO A 209 10.69 -7.96 -3.90
C PRO A 209 10.64 -7.63 -5.40
N SER A 210 9.79 -8.35 -6.14
CA SER A 210 9.54 -8.11 -7.57
C SER A 210 8.75 -6.83 -7.80
N ASN A 211 8.88 -6.24 -8.99
CA ASN A 211 8.02 -5.14 -9.46
C ASN A 211 6.52 -5.47 -9.46
N TYR A 212 6.17 -6.76 -9.42
CA TYR A 212 4.81 -7.27 -9.36
C TYR A 212 4.35 -7.65 -7.94
N THR A 213 5.11 -7.32 -6.89
CA THR A 213 4.77 -7.69 -5.50
C THR A 213 3.40 -7.14 -5.07
N LEU A 214 3.16 -5.84 -5.28
CA LEU A 214 1.87 -5.22 -4.95
C LEU A 214 0.72 -5.79 -5.79
N PHE A 215 0.99 -6.10 -7.05
CA PHE A 215 0.03 -6.73 -7.97
C PHE A 215 -0.38 -8.12 -7.46
N SER A 216 0.58 -8.93 -7.04
CA SER A 216 0.39 -10.31 -6.58
C SER A 216 -0.30 -10.36 -5.21
N LEU A 217 0.08 -9.48 -4.28
CA LEU A 217 -0.56 -9.36 -2.98
C LEU A 217 -2.03 -8.96 -3.10
N TRP A 218 -2.32 -7.94 -3.92
CA TRP A 218 -3.70 -7.54 -4.16
C TRP A 218 -4.48 -8.61 -4.94
N ARG A 219 -3.85 -9.27 -5.92
CA ARG A 219 -4.49 -10.37 -6.65
C ARG A 219 -4.90 -11.51 -5.70
N THR A 220 -4.03 -11.84 -4.78
CA THR A 220 -4.27 -12.86 -3.76
C THR A 220 -5.44 -12.41 -2.88
N TYR A 221 -5.37 -11.20 -2.32
CA TYR A 221 -6.39 -10.69 -1.42
C TYR A 221 -7.77 -10.51 -2.09
N SER A 222 -7.80 -10.00 -3.32
CA SER A 222 -9.04 -9.81 -4.11
C SER A 222 -9.75 -11.12 -4.47
N SER A 223 -9.09 -12.28 -4.36
CA SER A 223 -9.74 -13.59 -4.51
C SER A 223 -10.85 -13.86 -3.48
N LEU A 224 -10.88 -13.08 -2.38
CA LEU A 224 -11.94 -13.14 -1.38
C LEU A 224 -13.27 -12.51 -1.85
N ASN A 225 -13.24 -11.73 -2.93
CA ASN A 225 -14.45 -11.10 -3.47
C ASN A 225 -14.58 -11.38 -4.98
N MET A 226 -15.44 -12.35 -5.30
CA MET A 226 -15.72 -12.76 -6.69
C MET A 226 -16.76 -11.87 -7.39
N SER A 227 -17.47 -11.01 -6.66
CA SER A 227 -18.60 -10.22 -7.16
C SER A 227 -18.31 -8.71 -7.25
N ILE A 228 -17.04 -8.30 -7.26
CA ILE A 228 -16.65 -6.89 -7.43
C ILE A 228 -17.28 -6.37 -8.74
N SER A 229 -18.21 -5.42 -8.61
CA SER A 229 -18.78 -4.63 -9.70
C SER A 229 -18.07 -3.26 -9.76
N ALA A 230 -17.97 -2.69 -10.96
CA ALA A 230 -17.25 -1.43 -11.23
C ALA A 230 -17.76 -0.24 -10.40
N SER A 231 -19.01 -0.33 -9.93
CA SER A 231 -19.71 0.67 -9.13
C SER A 231 -19.89 0.28 -7.65
N ASP A 232 -19.50 -0.93 -7.25
CA ASP A 232 -19.80 -1.44 -5.91
C ASP A 232 -18.71 -1.05 -4.91
N ALA A 233 -19.13 -0.38 -3.84
CA ALA A 233 -18.28 0.22 -2.83
C ALA A 233 -17.80 -0.77 -1.76
N LEU A 234 -18.24 -2.05 -1.83
CA LEU A 234 -17.82 -3.09 -0.89
C LEU A 234 -16.52 -3.77 -1.35
N VAL A 235 -15.48 -2.94 -1.41
CA VAL A 235 -14.09 -3.34 -1.56
C VAL A 235 -13.66 -3.95 -0.23
N LEU A 236 -13.03 -5.12 -0.27
CA LEU A 236 -12.35 -5.73 0.87
C LEU A 236 -11.63 -4.65 1.70
N PRO A 237 -11.61 -4.72 3.04
CA PRO A 237 -10.95 -3.71 3.86
C PRO A 237 -9.54 -3.42 3.34
N PRO A 238 -9.16 -2.14 3.12
CA PRO A 238 -7.85 -1.82 2.57
C PRO A 238 -6.75 -2.33 3.51
N PRO A 239 -5.63 -2.81 2.97
CA PRO A 239 -4.49 -3.21 3.78
C PRO A 239 -3.99 -2.00 4.58
N ARG A 240 -3.67 -2.21 5.85
CA ARG A 240 -3.15 -1.16 6.73
C ARG A 240 -1.64 -1.08 6.70
N ARG A 241 -0.98 -2.21 6.42
CA ARG A 241 0.46 -2.32 6.42
C ARG A 241 0.95 -3.43 5.51
N ILE A 242 2.16 -3.27 5.01
CA ILE A 242 2.97 -4.34 4.44
C ILE A 242 4.27 -4.44 5.25
N PHE A 243 4.56 -5.65 5.70
CA PHE A 243 5.81 -6.01 6.34
C PHE A 243 6.79 -6.54 5.30
N TYR A 244 8.03 -6.08 5.38
CA TYR A 244 9.18 -6.57 4.64
C TYR A 244 10.29 -7.00 5.64
N PRO A 245 10.18 -8.19 6.24
CA PRO A 245 11.12 -8.63 7.28
C PRO A 245 12.58 -8.68 6.82
N ASN A 246 12.80 -8.89 5.52
CA ASN A 246 14.11 -9.13 4.93
C ASN A 246 14.59 -7.99 4.01
N VAL A 247 13.94 -6.83 4.07
CA VAL A 247 14.34 -5.64 3.29
C VAL A 247 14.65 -4.50 4.26
N PRO A 248 15.90 -4.02 4.34
CA PRO A 248 16.24 -2.89 5.21
C PRO A 248 15.58 -1.61 4.69
N THR A 249 15.39 -0.61 5.54
CA THR A 249 14.79 0.68 5.13
C THR A 249 15.62 1.39 4.07
N PHE A 250 16.95 1.29 4.18
CA PHE A 250 17.91 1.97 3.31
C PHE A 250 18.96 1.00 2.77
N MET A 251 19.36 1.20 1.51
CA MET A 251 20.49 0.48 0.90
C MET A 251 21.83 1.18 1.13
N GLY A 252 22.89 0.45 0.79
CA GLY A 252 24.27 0.92 0.88
C GLY A 252 24.82 0.83 2.30
N GLU A 253 26.10 1.18 2.45
CA GLU A 253 26.79 1.13 3.73
C GLU A 253 26.15 2.08 4.76
N ARG A 254 26.16 1.67 6.03
CA ARG A 254 25.76 2.57 7.12
C ARG A 254 26.76 3.74 7.15
N PRO A 255 26.29 5.01 7.26
CA PRO A 255 27.20 6.15 7.22
C PRO A 255 28.10 6.11 8.44
N ASP A 256 29.39 6.36 8.24
CA ASP A 256 30.31 6.61 9.34
C ASP A 256 29.98 7.97 9.97
N LEU A 257 29.71 7.99 11.28
CA LEU A 257 29.34 9.19 12.02
C LEU A 257 30.43 10.27 12.00
N ASN A 258 31.67 9.91 11.68
CA ASN A 258 32.80 10.83 11.55
C ASN A 258 33.05 11.33 10.12
N LYS A 259 32.24 10.87 9.15
CA LYS A 259 32.30 11.29 7.75
C LYS A 259 31.13 12.24 7.42
N PRO A 260 31.23 13.03 6.34
CA PRO A 260 30.12 13.86 5.88
C PRO A 260 28.83 13.05 5.71
N ILE A 261 27.69 13.65 6.07
CA ILE A 261 26.38 13.01 5.94
C ILE A 261 26.11 12.71 4.46
N VAL A 262 26.02 11.42 4.12
CA VAL A 262 25.61 10.96 2.79
C VAL A 262 24.14 10.56 2.86
N PHE A 263 23.31 11.10 1.96
CA PHE A 263 21.92 10.69 1.83
C PHE A 263 21.88 9.23 1.34
N ARG A 264 21.24 8.35 2.13
CA ARG A 264 21.04 6.96 1.73
C ARG A 264 19.78 6.81 0.89
N HIS A 265 19.86 5.99 -0.14
CA HIS A 265 18.70 5.63 -0.95
C HIS A 265 17.83 4.63 -0.19
N ARG A 266 16.51 4.81 -0.26
CA ARG A 266 15.56 3.82 0.27
C ARG A 266 15.67 2.51 -0.49
N SER A 267 15.45 1.40 0.21
CA SER A 267 15.48 0.09 -0.43
C SER A 267 14.34 -0.12 -1.41
N PRO A 268 14.58 -0.88 -2.49
CA PRO A 268 13.53 -1.30 -3.40
C PRO A 268 12.49 -2.14 -2.65
N SER A 269 11.24 -1.69 -2.71
CA SER A 269 10.08 -2.43 -2.19
C SER A 269 9.34 -3.20 -3.28
N GLY A 270 9.92 -3.27 -4.48
CA GLY A 270 9.29 -3.80 -5.69
C GLY A 270 8.31 -2.82 -6.35
N PHE A 271 8.39 -1.52 -6.07
CA PHE A 271 7.66 -0.47 -6.77
C PHE A 271 8.19 0.90 -6.35
N HIS A 272 7.80 1.93 -7.10
CA HIS A 272 8.14 3.30 -6.72
C HIS A 272 7.48 3.69 -5.38
N PRO A 273 8.15 4.39 -4.43
CA PRO A 273 7.62 4.69 -3.10
C PRO A 273 6.30 5.48 -3.06
N PHE A 274 5.98 6.21 -4.13
CA PHE A 274 4.72 6.96 -4.24
C PHE A 274 3.54 6.07 -4.63
N LEU A 275 3.79 4.97 -5.34
CA LEU A 275 2.77 4.07 -5.84
C LEU A 275 1.86 3.50 -4.75
N PRO A 276 2.37 2.91 -3.64
CA PRO A 276 1.50 2.38 -2.59
C PRO A 276 0.67 3.48 -1.93
N LYS A 277 1.17 4.73 -1.86
CA LYS A 277 0.44 5.87 -1.30
C LYS A 277 -0.65 6.39 -2.23
N ALA A 278 -0.43 6.33 -3.54
CA ALA A 278 -1.43 6.65 -4.54
C ALA A 278 -2.52 5.56 -4.64
N ALA A 279 -2.12 4.28 -4.58
CA ALA A 279 -3.04 3.14 -4.63
C ALA A 279 -3.82 2.94 -3.32
N PHE A 280 -3.14 3.08 -2.18
CA PHE A 280 -3.66 2.84 -0.84
C PHE A 280 -3.16 3.93 0.14
N PRO A 281 -3.84 5.08 0.25
CA PRO A 281 -3.37 6.19 1.09
C PRO A 281 -3.11 5.84 2.57
N THR A 282 -3.79 4.81 3.10
CA THR A 282 -3.65 4.33 4.49
C THR A 282 -2.57 3.27 4.68
N LEU A 283 -1.91 2.79 3.61
CA LEU A 283 -0.96 1.68 3.68
C LEU A 283 0.39 2.14 4.25
N GLY A 284 0.79 1.60 5.40
CA GLY A 284 2.14 1.72 5.96
C GLY A 284 3.12 0.74 5.29
N LEU A 285 4.36 1.16 5.07
CA LEU A 285 5.46 0.26 4.71
C LEU A 285 6.30 0.04 5.97
N MET A 286 6.48 -1.21 6.37
CA MET A 286 7.24 -1.62 7.56
C MET A 286 8.41 -2.48 7.08
N TYR A 287 9.63 -1.97 7.21
CA TYR A 287 10.85 -2.61 6.74
C TYR A 287 11.43 -3.54 7.81
N GLN A 288 12.59 -4.13 7.54
CA GLN A 288 13.29 -5.05 8.43
C GLN A 288 13.46 -4.46 9.83
N GLU A 289 13.82 -3.19 9.96
CA GLU A 289 14.01 -2.57 11.27
C GLU A 289 12.69 -2.51 12.08
N ASP A 290 11.56 -2.26 11.42
CA ASP A 290 10.25 -2.30 12.08
C ASP A 290 9.88 -3.72 12.53
N TRP A 291 10.29 -4.75 11.77
CA TRP A 291 10.11 -6.16 12.14
C TRP A 291 11.01 -6.55 13.32
N GLU A 292 12.26 -6.09 13.32
CA GLU A 292 13.22 -6.29 14.41
C GLU A 292 12.73 -5.67 15.71
N ASP A 293 12.09 -4.49 15.67
CA ASP A 293 11.48 -3.88 16.86
C ASP A 293 10.47 -4.83 17.51
N TYR A 294 9.57 -5.46 16.73
CA TYR A 294 8.66 -6.47 17.27
C TYR A 294 9.39 -7.71 17.80
N ALA A 295 10.44 -8.16 17.12
CA ALA A 295 11.23 -9.31 17.54
C ALA A 295 11.92 -9.06 18.90
N LEU A 296 12.46 -7.86 19.11
CA LEU A 296 13.19 -7.47 20.33
C LEU A 296 12.28 -7.19 21.52
N MET A 297 10.96 -7.04 21.32
CA MET A 297 10.01 -6.88 22.42
C MET A 297 9.82 -8.16 23.24
N HIS A 298 10.23 -9.33 22.72
CA HIS A 298 10.06 -10.62 23.38
C HIS A 298 8.63 -10.91 23.85
N ALA A 299 7.65 -10.44 23.09
CA ALA A 299 6.23 -10.59 23.35
C ALA A 299 5.50 -11.09 22.10
N PRO A 300 4.45 -11.92 22.25
CA PRO A 300 3.68 -12.41 21.12
C PRO A 300 2.77 -11.31 20.56
N PHE A 301 2.70 -11.23 19.23
CA PHE A 301 1.78 -10.38 18.50
C PHE A 301 0.87 -11.22 17.61
N LEU A 302 -0.44 -11.05 17.76
CA LEU A 302 -1.45 -11.70 16.95
C LEU A 302 -1.87 -10.79 15.79
N MET A 303 -1.64 -11.23 14.56
CA MET A 303 -2.17 -10.58 13.35
C MET A 303 -3.52 -11.18 12.98
N ARG A 304 -4.56 -10.32 12.92
CA ARG A 304 -5.93 -10.76 12.63
C ARG A 304 -6.09 -11.39 11.26
N ARG A 305 -5.50 -10.78 10.24
CA ARG A 305 -5.47 -11.31 8.87
C ARG A 305 -4.14 -10.98 8.22
N VAL A 306 -3.48 -11.99 7.66
CA VAL A 306 -2.21 -11.87 6.94
C VAL A 306 -2.38 -12.38 5.52
N VAL A 307 -1.91 -11.60 4.54
CA VAL A 307 -1.72 -12.04 3.16
C VAL A 307 -0.23 -12.16 2.92
N VAL A 308 0.24 -13.37 2.72
CA VAL A 308 1.65 -13.71 2.52
C VAL A 308 1.96 -13.67 1.02
N ALA A 309 3.13 -13.13 0.66
CA ALA A 309 3.76 -13.27 -0.63
C ALA A 309 5.23 -13.70 -0.43
N ASP A 310 5.58 -14.86 -0.99
CA ASP A 310 6.92 -15.44 -0.96
C ASP A 310 7.25 -16.04 -2.33
N GLN A 311 8.15 -15.39 -3.08
CA GLN A 311 8.51 -15.86 -4.42
C GLN A 311 9.38 -17.12 -4.38
N GLY A 312 10.11 -17.37 -3.29
CA GLY A 312 10.90 -18.59 -3.12
C GLY A 312 10.04 -19.86 -3.11
N ALA A 313 8.98 -19.86 -2.30
CA ALA A 313 7.97 -20.91 -2.23
C ALA A 313 7.21 -21.05 -3.56
N ALA A 314 6.82 -19.93 -4.18
CA ALA A 314 6.17 -19.93 -5.48
C ALA A 314 7.07 -20.58 -6.56
N ARG A 315 8.36 -20.19 -6.63
CA ARG A 315 9.35 -20.72 -7.58
C ARG A 315 9.55 -22.22 -7.44
N ARG A 316 9.68 -22.73 -6.21
CA ARG A 316 9.83 -24.16 -5.95
C ARG A 316 8.61 -24.99 -6.34
N SER A 317 7.44 -24.36 -6.48
CA SER A 317 6.22 -25.07 -6.83
C SER A 317 6.06 -25.29 -8.34
N ARG A 318 6.46 -24.31 -9.15
CA ARG A 318 6.25 -24.31 -10.60
C ARG A 318 7.32 -23.47 -11.31
N GLU A 319 8.03 -24.10 -12.23
CA GLU A 319 9.04 -23.44 -13.06
C GLU A 319 8.46 -22.81 -14.33
N ASP A 320 7.28 -23.26 -14.78
CA ASP A 320 6.65 -22.85 -16.04
C ASP A 320 5.90 -21.51 -15.97
N VAL A 321 5.69 -21.00 -14.75
CA VAL A 321 4.97 -19.77 -14.46
C VAL A 321 5.88 -18.87 -13.62
N PRO A 322 6.07 -17.58 -13.98
CA PRO A 322 6.79 -16.63 -13.13
C PRO A 322 6.26 -16.63 -11.70
N SER A 323 7.13 -16.49 -10.72
CA SER A 323 6.78 -16.68 -9.30
C SER A 323 5.67 -15.74 -8.84
N PHE A 324 5.70 -14.48 -9.30
CA PHE A 324 4.65 -13.50 -9.02
C PHE A 324 3.28 -13.85 -9.63
N ALA A 325 3.26 -14.69 -10.68
CA ALA A 325 2.08 -14.97 -11.47
C ALA A 325 1.24 -16.15 -10.96
N ILE A 326 1.73 -16.92 -9.99
CA ILE A 326 1.01 -18.05 -9.39
C ILE A 326 -0.44 -17.69 -8.97
N PRO A 327 -0.71 -16.59 -8.23
CA PRO A 327 -2.07 -16.24 -7.82
C PRO A 327 -2.94 -15.80 -9.00
N LEU A 328 -2.35 -15.32 -10.10
CA LEU A 328 -3.11 -14.97 -11.30
C LEU A 328 -3.69 -16.20 -12.00
N VAL A 329 -2.91 -17.28 -12.05
CA VAL A 329 -3.24 -18.51 -12.78
C VAL A 329 -4.09 -19.47 -11.94
N GLN A 330 -3.91 -19.50 -10.62
CA GLN A 330 -4.51 -20.54 -9.76
C GLN A 330 -5.67 -20.06 -8.89
N LEU A 331 -5.77 -18.77 -8.58
CA LEU A 331 -6.90 -18.25 -7.82
C LEU A 331 -7.99 -17.75 -8.77
N GLU A 332 -9.24 -17.86 -8.38
CA GLU A 332 -10.33 -17.15 -9.06
C GLU A 332 -10.46 -15.73 -8.50
N ALA A 333 -10.90 -14.78 -9.32
CA ALA A 333 -11.24 -13.42 -8.91
C ALA A 333 -12.21 -12.77 -9.90
N SER A 334 -12.87 -11.68 -9.49
CA SER A 334 -13.65 -10.85 -10.42
C SER A 334 -12.77 -10.34 -11.57
N LYS A 335 -13.32 -10.19 -12.78
CA LYS A 335 -12.62 -9.56 -13.91
C LYS A 335 -12.20 -8.12 -13.62
N GLN A 336 -12.81 -7.47 -12.64
CA GLN A 336 -12.57 -6.08 -12.24
C GLN A 336 -11.70 -5.97 -10.98
N TRP A 337 -11.04 -7.05 -10.57
CA TRP A 337 -10.26 -7.10 -9.33
C TRP A 337 -9.25 -5.97 -9.18
N TRP A 338 -8.59 -5.54 -10.25
CA TRP A 338 -7.57 -4.49 -10.25
C TRP A 338 -8.12 -3.05 -10.34
N GLU A 339 -9.39 -2.92 -10.72
CA GLU A 339 -10.00 -1.62 -11.04
C GLU A 339 -9.98 -0.60 -9.88
N PRO A 340 -10.22 -0.99 -8.60
CA PRO A 340 -10.15 -0.04 -7.49
C PRO A 340 -8.77 0.62 -7.35
N ILE A 341 -7.69 -0.14 -7.57
CA ILE A 341 -6.32 0.38 -7.49
C ILE A 341 -6.04 1.33 -8.65
N ARG A 342 -6.40 0.93 -9.87
CA ARG A 342 -6.23 1.76 -11.06
C ARG A 342 -6.95 3.10 -10.90
N ARG A 343 -8.19 3.08 -10.41
CA ARG A 343 -9.00 4.29 -10.15
C ARG A 343 -8.37 5.19 -9.10
N ASN A 344 -7.83 4.64 -8.02
CA ASN A 344 -7.15 5.42 -6.98
C ASN A 344 -5.91 6.12 -7.53
N VAL A 345 -5.08 5.41 -8.30
CA VAL A 345 -3.89 6.00 -8.94
C VAL A 345 -4.29 7.06 -9.97
N ALA A 346 -5.26 6.79 -10.84
CA ALA A 346 -5.76 7.77 -11.81
C ALA A 346 -6.34 9.01 -11.13
N SER A 347 -7.05 8.85 -10.01
CA SER A 347 -7.59 9.96 -9.21
C SER A 347 -6.47 10.79 -8.59
N PHE A 348 -5.45 10.15 -8.00
CA PHE A 348 -4.28 10.83 -7.46
C PHE A 348 -3.57 11.68 -8.53
N LEU A 349 -3.46 11.16 -9.76
CA LEU A 349 -2.82 11.85 -10.88
C LEU A 349 -3.72 12.90 -11.55
N ASN A 350 -4.95 13.08 -11.07
CA ASN A 350 -5.99 13.92 -11.70
C ASN A 350 -6.24 13.56 -13.18
N VAL A 351 -6.11 12.27 -13.49
CA VAL A 351 -6.41 11.68 -14.80
C VAL A 351 -7.87 11.24 -14.92
N VAL A 352 -8.62 11.30 -13.79
CA VAL A 352 -10.00 10.81 -13.59
C VAL A 352 -10.78 10.67 -14.87
N ASP A 353 -11.27 9.43 -15.07
CA ASP A 353 -12.21 9.00 -16.09
C ASP A 353 -13.06 10.19 -16.54
N GLN A 354 -12.82 10.66 -17.78
CA GLN A 354 -13.93 11.29 -18.45
C GLN A 354 -14.99 10.21 -18.44
N GLU A 355 -16.02 10.35 -17.59
CA GLU A 355 -17.28 9.65 -17.79
C GLU A 355 -17.49 9.61 -19.30
N PRO A 356 -17.79 8.44 -19.89
CA PRO A 356 -17.97 8.36 -21.33
C PRO A 356 -18.96 9.45 -21.70
N LYS A 357 -18.44 10.57 -22.21
CA LYS A 357 -19.27 11.72 -22.52
C LYS A 357 -20.30 11.13 -23.45
N LYS A 358 -21.57 11.28 -23.12
CA LYS A 358 -22.74 10.78 -23.87
C LYS A 358 -22.86 11.44 -25.26
N SER A 359 -21.74 11.79 -25.88
CA SER A 359 -21.58 12.16 -27.27
C SER A 359 -21.17 10.91 -28.03
N TRP A 360 -22.14 10.30 -28.71
CA TRP A 360 -21.97 9.24 -29.70
C TRP A 360 -21.05 9.65 -30.89
N ARG A 361 -20.39 10.83 -30.85
CA ARG A 361 -19.59 11.36 -31.97
C ARG A 361 -18.16 11.79 -31.63
N SER A 362 -17.70 11.72 -30.38
CA SER A 362 -16.31 12.03 -30.07
C SER A 362 -15.49 10.75 -29.97
N LYS A 363 -14.84 10.32 -31.06
CA LYS A 363 -13.78 9.30 -30.95
C LYS A 363 -12.74 9.82 -29.97
N THR A 364 -12.54 9.14 -28.84
CA THR A 364 -11.43 9.44 -27.95
C THR A 364 -10.13 9.22 -28.71
N LYS A 365 -9.30 10.25 -28.71
CA LYS A 365 -8.03 10.28 -29.45
C LYS A 365 -7.10 9.20 -28.87
N PRO A 366 -6.57 8.26 -29.67
CA PRO A 366 -5.64 7.24 -29.18
C PRO A 366 -4.41 7.87 -28.55
N VAL A 367 -3.98 7.30 -27.43
CA VAL A 367 -2.82 7.76 -26.66
C VAL A 367 -1.74 6.68 -26.70
N ILE A 368 -0.56 7.04 -27.16
CA ILE A 368 0.61 6.17 -27.28
C ILE A 368 1.66 6.65 -26.29
N ALA A 369 2.10 5.78 -25.39
CA ALA A 369 3.28 6.02 -24.58
C ALA A 369 4.41 5.09 -25.02
N TYR A 370 5.50 5.67 -25.49
CA TYR A 370 6.76 4.97 -25.73
C TYR A 370 7.67 5.17 -24.52
N LEU A 371 7.96 4.07 -23.81
CA LEU A 371 8.90 4.02 -22.70
C LEU A 371 10.30 3.74 -23.26
N SER A 372 11.13 4.78 -23.30
CA SER A 372 12.49 4.73 -23.79
C SER A 372 13.45 4.35 -22.65
N CYS A 373 14.32 3.39 -22.90
CA CYS A 373 15.40 2.99 -21.99
C CYS A 373 16.78 3.48 -22.45
N GLN A 374 16.86 4.33 -23.47
CA GLN A 374 18.15 4.73 -24.06
C GLN A 374 19.08 5.46 -23.06
N ASP A 375 18.49 6.25 -22.16
CA ASP A 375 19.17 7.01 -21.11
C ASP A 375 19.48 6.19 -19.85
N ALA A 376 18.99 4.95 -19.76
CA ALA A 376 19.27 4.09 -18.62
C ALA A 376 20.77 3.75 -18.55
N ALA A 377 21.34 3.68 -17.35
CA ALA A 377 22.76 3.34 -17.17
C ALA A 377 23.09 1.91 -17.65
N SER A 378 22.12 1.00 -17.57
CA SER A 378 22.23 -0.41 -17.98
C SER A 378 20.85 -0.97 -18.32
N GLY A 379 20.82 -2.15 -18.94
CA GLY A 379 19.59 -2.82 -19.32
C GLY A 379 19.28 -2.71 -20.82
N PRO A 380 18.13 -3.24 -21.25
CA PRO A 380 17.81 -3.35 -22.66
C PRO A 380 17.61 -2.00 -23.33
N LYS A 381 18.15 -1.87 -24.53
CA LYS A 381 18.14 -0.66 -25.36
C LYS A 381 17.89 -1.03 -26.81
N LEU A 382 17.15 -0.17 -27.49
CA LEU A 382 17.05 -0.27 -28.94
C LEU A 382 18.38 0.14 -29.56
N ARG A 383 18.65 -0.42 -30.74
CA ARG A 383 19.66 0.14 -31.64
C ARG A 383 19.43 1.64 -31.81
N SER A 384 20.48 2.45 -31.67
CA SER A 384 20.35 3.93 -31.67
C SER A 384 19.64 4.47 -32.91
N ALA A 385 19.99 3.98 -34.10
CA ALA A 385 19.35 4.39 -35.35
C ALA A 385 17.85 4.03 -35.40
N ASP A 386 17.47 2.86 -34.87
CA ASP A 386 16.08 2.40 -34.84
C ASP A 386 15.28 3.21 -33.80
N HIS A 387 15.88 3.55 -32.66
CA HIS A 387 15.28 4.45 -31.67
C HIS A 387 15.01 5.84 -32.24
N GLU A 388 15.99 6.47 -32.88
CA GLU A 388 15.84 7.81 -33.48
C GLU A 388 14.75 7.80 -34.56
N ALA A 389 14.74 6.76 -35.40
CA ALA A 389 13.69 6.56 -36.40
C ALA A 389 12.30 6.38 -35.75
N LEU A 390 12.20 5.61 -34.67
CA LEU A 390 10.94 5.40 -33.94
C LEU A 390 10.41 6.71 -33.35
N VAL A 391 11.27 7.46 -32.65
CA VAL A 391 10.93 8.77 -32.07
C VAL A 391 10.42 9.72 -33.16
N LYS A 392 11.10 9.75 -34.30
CA LYS A 392 10.70 10.57 -35.46
C LYS A 392 9.34 10.16 -36.01
N GLU A 393 9.13 8.87 -36.30
CA GLU A 393 7.87 8.39 -36.88
C GLU A 393 6.68 8.55 -35.93
N LEU A 394 6.87 8.30 -34.63
CA LEU A 394 5.83 8.53 -33.62
C LEU A 394 5.47 10.02 -33.53
N SER A 395 6.47 10.91 -33.55
CA SER A 395 6.24 12.37 -33.54
C SER A 395 5.49 12.85 -34.80
N ASN A 396 5.63 12.13 -35.91
CA ASN A 396 4.98 12.45 -37.19
C ASN A 396 3.57 11.85 -37.35
N LEU A 397 3.03 11.14 -36.35
CA LEU A 397 1.66 10.60 -36.39
C LEU A 397 0.57 11.68 -36.49
N GLY A 398 0.90 12.95 -36.24
CA GLY A 398 0.02 14.10 -36.46
C GLY A 398 -1.02 14.30 -35.35
N SER A 399 -2.00 15.17 -35.61
CA SER A 399 -2.99 15.59 -34.62
C SER A 399 -4.02 14.52 -34.24
N GLU A 400 -4.03 13.38 -34.94
CA GLU A 400 -4.91 12.23 -34.67
C GLU A 400 -4.45 11.38 -33.47
N TYR A 401 -3.18 11.49 -33.04
CA TYR A 401 -2.61 10.73 -31.93
C TYR A 401 -2.02 11.63 -30.85
N THR A 402 -2.13 11.21 -29.60
CA THR A 402 -1.41 11.83 -28.48
C THR A 402 -0.23 10.93 -28.18
N VAL A 403 0.98 11.45 -28.32
CA VAL A 403 2.20 10.65 -28.20
C VAL A 403 3.03 11.17 -27.04
N TYR A 404 3.33 10.29 -26.10
CA TYR A 404 4.28 10.50 -25.02
C TYR A 404 5.54 9.71 -25.29
N ILE A 405 6.68 10.39 -25.40
CA ILE A 405 8.00 9.79 -25.47
C ILE A 405 8.64 10.01 -24.10
N LEU A 406 8.81 8.93 -23.33
CA LEU A 406 9.17 8.98 -21.92
C LEU A 406 10.57 8.39 -21.74
N PRO A 407 11.59 9.20 -21.39
CA PRO A 407 12.92 8.69 -21.03
C PRO A 407 12.87 7.89 -19.72
N SER A 408 13.88 7.07 -19.45
CA SER A 408 13.94 6.25 -18.22
C SER A 408 14.01 7.12 -16.98
N GLU A 409 14.69 8.28 -17.06
CA GLU A 409 14.81 9.25 -15.98
C GLU A 409 13.56 10.15 -15.82
N ALA A 410 12.49 9.91 -16.58
CA ALA A 410 11.25 10.67 -16.43
C ALA A 410 10.70 10.55 -14.99
N SER A 411 10.21 11.69 -14.47
CA SER A 411 9.60 11.70 -13.14
C SER A 411 8.45 10.70 -13.05
N TRP A 412 8.30 10.05 -11.90
CA TRP A 412 7.26 9.03 -11.70
C TRP A 412 5.86 9.56 -12.04
N THR A 413 5.53 10.79 -11.62
CA THR A 413 4.24 11.41 -11.91
C THR A 413 4.00 11.58 -13.41
N GLN A 414 5.00 12.08 -14.16
CA GLN A 414 4.88 12.23 -15.61
C GLN A 414 4.68 10.89 -16.32
N ARG A 415 5.48 9.88 -15.94
CA ARG A 415 5.39 8.53 -16.52
C ARG A 415 4.04 7.88 -16.24
N MET A 416 3.59 7.88 -15.00
CA MET A 416 2.32 7.26 -14.62
C MET A 416 1.10 8.00 -15.20
N THR A 417 1.13 9.33 -15.30
CA THR A 417 0.06 10.10 -15.96
C THR A 417 -0.09 9.70 -17.42
N ALA A 418 1.02 9.59 -18.15
CA ALA A 418 0.98 9.17 -19.55
C ALA A 418 0.49 7.72 -19.70
N ILE A 419 0.96 6.79 -18.85
CA ILE A 419 0.57 5.38 -18.91
C ILE A 419 -0.90 5.17 -18.58
N THR A 420 -1.42 5.83 -17.53
CA THR A 420 -2.84 5.73 -17.15
C THR A 420 -3.79 6.26 -18.23
N GLN A 421 -3.33 7.20 -19.05
CA GLN A 421 -4.06 7.72 -20.22
C GLN A 421 -3.88 6.87 -21.49
N SER A 422 -2.89 5.97 -21.52
CA SER A 422 -2.47 5.30 -22.75
C SER A 422 -3.43 4.19 -23.19
N THR A 423 -3.70 4.17 -24.50
CA THR A 423 -4.31 3.04 -25.19
C THR A 423 -3.25 2.08 -25.74
N VAL A 424 -2.07 2.59 -26.07
CA VAL A 424 -0.94 1.76 -26.53
C VAL A 424 0.29 2.12 -25.71
N VAL A 425 0.91 1.13 -25.07
CA VAL A 425 2.24 1.28 -24.47
C VAL A 425 3.23 0.49 -25.30
N VAL A 426 4.37 1.10 -25.62
CA VAL A 426 5.47 0.49 -26.37
C VAL A 426 6.74 0.61 -25.53
N GLY A 427 7.52 -0.45 -25.43
CA GLY A 427 8.82 -0.42 -24.78
C GLY A 427 9.63 -1.66 -25.07
N VAL A 428 10.93 -1.60 -24.79
CA VAL A 428 11.76 -2.80 -24.76
C VAL A 428 11.40 -3.65 -23.55
N TYR A 429 11.69 -4.95 -23.59
CA TYR A 429 11.36 -5.83 -22.47
C TYR A 429 11.96 -5.35 -21.14
N GLY A 430 11.32 -5.72 -20.04
CA GLY A 430 11.87 -5.53 -18.70
C GLY A 430 10.94 -4.86 -17.69
N ASP A 431 11.50 -4.66 -16.50
CA ASP A 431 10.81 -4.32 -15.26
C ASP A 431 9.99 -3.03 -15.28
N HIS A 432 10.36 -2.07 -16.13
CA HIS A 432 9.66 -0.81 -16.29
C HIS A 432 8.28 -0.96 -16.94
N LEU A 433 8.03 -2.06 -17.67
CA LEU A 433 6.73 -2.35 -18.28
C LEU A 433 5.67 -2.78 -17.26
N ALA A 434 6.04 -3.07 -16.02
CA ALA A 434 5.08 -3.32 -14.94
C ALA A 434 4.13 -2.13 -14.70
N ASP A 435 4.52 -0.90 -15.08
CA ASP A 435 3.64 0.26 -15.00
C ASP A 435 2.42 0.13 -15.97
N SER A 436 2.49 -0.71 -17.01
CA SER A 436 1.38 -0.94 -17.96
C SER A 436 0.11 -1.52 -17.33
N LEU A 437 0.20 -2.09 -16.12
CA LEU A 437 -0.95 -2.58 -15.35
C LEU A 437 -1.98 -1.47 -15.05
N TYR A 438 -1.52 -0.21 -15.06
CA TYR A 438 -2.35 0.96 -14.78
C TYR A 438 -3.03 1.54 -16.03
N MET A 439 -2.81 0.97 -17.21
CA MET A 439 -3.59 1.30 -18.41
C MET A 439 -5.06 0.94 -18.20
N ALA A 440 -5.98 1.78 -18.67
CA ALA A 440 -7.40 1.45 -18.69
C ALA A 440 -7.65 0.29 -19.67
N PRO A 441 -8.46 -0.74 -19.31
CA PRO A 441 -8.72 -1.88 -20.18
C PRO A 441 -9.78 -1.49 -21.21
N SER A 442 -9.53 -1.83 -22.48
CA SER A 442 -10.47 -1.57 -23.58
C SER A 442 -10.21 -2.54 -24.72
N SER A 443 -11.10 -2.58 -25.71
CA SER A 443 -10.87 -3.36 -26.94
C SER A 443 -9.63 -2.93 -27.74
N HIS A 444 -9.07 -1.75 -27.44
CA HIS A 444 -7.91 -1.17 -28.13
C HIS A 444 -6.66 -1.14 -27.26
N SER A 445 -6.79 -1.36 -25.94
CA SER A 445 -5.68 -1.29 -25.00
C SER A 445 -4.66 -2.38 -25.30
N THR A 446 -3.43 -1.99 -25.66
CA THR A 446 -2.40 -2.90 -26.14
C THR A 446 -1.03 -2.56 -25.56
N LEU A 447 -0.33 -3.55 -25.00
CA LEU A 447 1.10 -3.49 -24.69
C LEU A 447 1.89 -4.11 -25.85
N MET A 448 2.86 -3.38 -26.38
CA MET A 448 3.81 -3.85 -27.40
C MET A 448 5.21 -3.92 -26.78
N GLU A 449 5.67 -5.12 -26.49
CA GLU A 449 6.96 -5.37 -25.84
C GLU A 449 7.99 -5.83 -26.87
N ILE A 450 9.12 -5.14 -26.93
CA ILE A 450 10.16 -5.36 -27.94
C ILE A 450 11.27 -6.22 -27.33
N PHE A 451 11.57 -7.34 -28.00
CA PHE A 451 12.61 -8.29 -27.59
C PHE A 451 13.74 -8.37 -28.62
N PRO A 452 14.94 -8.78 -28.20
CA PRO A 452 15.89 -9.38 -29.10
C PRO A 452 15.23 -10.52 -29.90
N PRO A 453 15.63 -10.77 -31.14
CA PRO A 453 15.08 -11.88 -31.92
C PRO A 453 15.27 -13.21 -31.19
N GLU A 454 14.25 -14.07 -31.24
CA GLU A 454 14.27 -15.44 -30.69
C GLU A 454 14.31 -15.52 -29.16
N THR A 455 14.16 -14.39 -28.46
CA THR A 455 14.05 -14.35 -27.00
C THR A 455 12.68 -13.86 -26.56
N PHE A 456 12.23 -14.33 -25.40
CA PHE A 456 10.93 -14.02 -24.84
C PHE A 456 10.87 -14.37 -23.36
N ILE A 457 10.24 -13.50 -22.57
CA ILE A 457 9.80 -13.79 -21.20
C ILE A 457 8.32 -13.44 -21.07
N ARG A 458 7.65 -14.01 -20.07
CA ARG A 458 6.19 -13.95 -19.95
C ARG A 458 5.65 -12.94 -18.95
N ASP A 459 6.53 -12.21 -18.28
CA ASP A 459 6.20 -11.41 -17.10
C ASP A 459 5.13 -10.34 -17.42
N ALA A 460 5.39 -9.47 -18.40
CA ALA A 460 4.40 -8.46 -18.77
C ALA A 460 3.17 -9.08 -19.46
N GLU A 461 3.37 -10.11 -20.30
CA GLU A 461 2.30 -10.83 -21.01
C GLU A 461 1.22 -11.35 -20.05
N ILE A 462 1.60 -12.18 -19.09
CA ILE A 462 0.65 -12.77 -18.14
C ILE A 462 -0.07 -11.67 -17.37
N SER A 463 0.67 -10.63 -17.00
CA SER A 463 0.16 -9.56 -16.16
C SER A 463 -0.90 -8.73 -16.90
N VAL A 464 -0.62 -8.24 -18.10
CA VAL A 464 -1.58 -7.41 -18.86
C VAL A 464 -2.75 -8.24 -19.41
N ASN A 465 -2.50 -9.50 -19.81
CA ASN A 465 -3.55 -10.40 -20.29
C ASN A 465 -4.57 -10.70 -19.18
N SER A 466 -4.13 -10.86 -17.93
CA SER A 466 -5.02 -11.04 -16.77
C SER A 466 -5.97 -9.86 -16.52
N LEU A 467 -5.66 -8.69 -17.09
CA LEU A 467 -6.44 -7.46 -16.99
C LEU A 467 -7.28 -7.19 -18.25
N GLY A 468 -7.27 -8.11 -19.22
CA GLY A 468 -7.97 -7.95 -20.50
C GLY A 468 -7.31 -6.94 -21.45
N ILE A 469 -6.01 -6.64 -21.25
CA ILE A 469 -5.22 -5.80 -22.14
C ILE A 469 -4.54 -6.70 -23.17
N LYS A 470 -4.58 -6.31 -24.45
CA LYS A 470 -3.92 -7.05 -25.54
C LYS A 470 -2.41 -6.98 -25.39
N TYR A 471 -1.73 -8.05 -25.74
CA TYR A 471 -0.27 -8.12 -25.68
C TYR A 471 0.32 -8.52 -27.03
N LEU A 472 1.40 -7.86 -27.43
CA LEU A 472 2.17 -8.16 -28.63
C LEU A 472 3.66 -8.23 -28.28
N ALA A 473 4.28 -9.40 -28.45
CA ALA A 473 5.74 -9.54 -28.40
C ALA A 473 6.32 -9.24 -29.79
N TRP A 474 7.28 -8.33 -29.88
CA TRP A 474 7.81 -7.80 -31.13
C TRP A 474 9.25 -8.24 -31.39
N TRP A 475 9.51 -8.78 -32.59
CA TRP A 475 10.82 -9.21 -33.08
C TRP A 475 11.09 -8.63 -34.47
N LYS A 476 12.03 -7.69 -34.60
CA LYS A 476 12.37 -7.03 -35.88
C LYS A 476 11.11 -6.50 -36.60
N ALA A 477 10.66 -7.18 -37.66
CA ALA A 477 9.50 -6.80 -38.48
C ALA A 477 8.22 -7.62 -38.20
N ARG A 478 8.29 -8.63 -37.31
CA ARG A 478 7.16 -9.50 -36.97
C ARG A 478 6.76 -9.32 -35.51
N HIS A 479 5.54 -9.72 -35.20
CA HIS A 479 5.05 -9.81 -33.84
C HIS A 479 4.31 -11.13 -33.61
N HIS A 480 4.19 -11.45 -32.33
CA HIS A 480 3.48 -12.60 -31.81
C HIS A 480 2.38 -12.09 -30.89
N ASP A 481 1.13 -12.47 -31.17
CA ASP A 481 0.02 -12.22 -30.26
C ASP A 481 -0.06 -13.32 -29.18
N SER A 482 -0.93 -13.13 -28.18
CA SER A 482 -1.14 -14.07 -27.08
C SER A 482 -1.49 -15.50 -27.50
N ASN A 483 -1.99 -15.74 -28.72
CA ASN A 483 -2.33 -17.08 -29.21
C ASN A 483 -1.17 -17.77 -29.95
N ALA A 484 -0.13 -17.02 -30.31
CA ALA A 484 1.00 -17.50 -31.11
C ALA A 484 2.36 -17.05 -30.53
N LEU A 485 2.46 -17.03 -29.19
CA LEU A 485 3.67 -16.66 -28.48
C LEU A 485 4.79 -17.70 -28.67
N PRO A 486 6.05 -17.26 -28.77
CA PRO A 486 7.20 -18.16 -28.79
C PRO A 486 7.43 -18.82 -27.43
N PRO A 487 8.24 -19.90 -27.35
CA PRO A 487 8.65 -20.47 -26.07
C PRO A 487 9.47 -19.45 -25.26
N PRO A 488 9.38 -19.45 -23.92
CA PRO A 488 10.13 -18.54 -23.07
C PRO A 488 11.62 -18.87 -23.13
N VAL A 489 12.38 -17.98 -23.77
CA VAL A 489 13.85 -18.04 -23.87
C VAL A 489 14.36 -16.67 -23.40
N PRO A 490 14.83 -16.54 -22.14
CA PRO A 490 15.25 -15.24 -21.62
C PRO A 490 16.38 -14.61 -22.44
N PRO A 491 16.36 -13.29 -22.65
CA PRO A 491 17.49 -12.56 -23.21
C PRO A 491 18.77 -12.71 -22.37
N THR A 492 19.92 -12.80 -23.05
CA THR A 492 21.25 -12.73 -22.41
C THR A 492 21.77 -11.30 -22.39
N ASP A 493 22.66 -10.97 -21.44
CA ASP A 493 23.21 -9.61 -21.31
C ASP A 493 23.83 -9.04 -22.60
N SER A 494 24.46 -9.88 -23.42
CA SER A 494 25.06 -9.47 -24.70
C SER A 494 24.03 -9.03 -25.75
N GLN A 495 22.75 -9.33 -25.54
CA GLN A 495 21.64 -8.98 -26.41
C GLN A 495 20.90 -7.71 -25.97
N ASN A 496 21.31 -7.11 -24.84
CA ASN A 496 20.58 -5.99 -24.24
C ASN A 496 20.85 -4.66 -24.98
N ASP A 497 22.06 -4.44 -25.53
CA ASP A 497 22.48 -3.10 -25.95
C ASP A 497 22.24 -2.75 -27.45
N ASP A 498 21.71 -3.67 -28.26
CA ASP A 498 21.46 -3.44 -29.71
C ASP A 498 20.20 -4.17 -30.21
N ILE A 499 19.05 -3.92 -29.57
CA ILE A 499 17.79 -4.58 -29.95
C ILE A 499 17.25 -3.98 -31.27
N PRO A 500 17.12 -4.77 -32.35
CA PRO A 500 16.71 -4.26 -33.66
C PRO A 500 15.19 -4.25 -33.84
N ILE A 501 14.65 -3.22 -34.50
CA ILE A 501 13.23 -3.14 -34.88
C ILE A 501 13.02 -2.62 -36.29
N ASP A 502 11.94 -3.07 -36.94
CA ASP A 502 11.39 -2.39 -38.11
C ASP A 502 10.35 -1.37 -37.65
N VAL A 503 10.78 -0.11 -37.62
CA VAL A 503 9.95 1.03 -37.18
C VAL A 503 8.69 1.17 -38.03
N SER A 504 8.79 0.95 -39.34
CA SER A 504 7.65 1.10 -40.26
C SER A 504 6.58 0.05 -39.97
N ALA A 505 7.00 -1.20 -39.76
CA ALA A 505 6.10 -2.29 -39.40
C ALA A 505 5.39 -2.04 -38.05
N LEU A 506 6.13 -1.55 -37.05
CA LEU A 506 5.59 -1.26 -35.73
C LEU A 506 4.57 -0.12 -35.77
N VAL A 507 4.92 1.01 -36.41
CA VAL A 507 4.01 2.16 -36.55
C VAL A 507 2.76 1.80 -37.37
N LYS A 508 2.90 0.96 -38.39
CA LYS A 508 1.77 0.41 -39.15
C LYS A 508 0.85 -0.45 -38.29
N ALA A 509 1.40 -1.23 -37.36
CA ALA A 509 0.59 -1.99 -36.40
C ALA A 509 -0.15 -1.07 -35.43
N ILE A 510 0.49 -0.02 -34.89
CA ILE A 510 -0.16 0.98 -34.03
C ILE A 510 -1.37 1.61 -34.73
N ARG A 511 -1.22 2.01 -36.00
CA ARG A 511 -2.31 2.60 -36.81
C ARG A 511 -3.48 1.63 -37.09
N ARG A 512 -3.31 0.32 -36.88
CA ARG A 512 -4.38 -0.68 -37.04
C ARG A 512 -5.12 -0.97 -35.74
N LEU A 513 -4.51 -0.66 -34.60
CA LEU A 513 -5.08 -0.85 -33.26
C LEU A 513 -6.04 0.28 -32.87
N SER A 514 -5.88 1.43 -33.51
CA SER A 514 -6.69 2.66 -33.38
C SER A 514 -7.73 2.77 -34.48
#